data_AF-A0A953DRV4-F1
#
_entry.id   AF-A0A953DRV4-F1
#
_cell.length_a   1.000
_cell.length_b   1.000
_cell.length_c   1.000
_cell.angle_alpha   90.00
_cell.angle_beta   90.00
_cell.angle_gamma   90.00
#
_symmetry.space_group_name_H-M   'P 1'
#
loop_
_entity.id
_entity.type
_entity.pdbx_description
1 polymer ?
#
loop_
_entity_poly.entity_id
_entity_poly.type
_entity_poly.pdbx_seq_one_letter_code
_entity_poly.pdbx_strand_id
1 'polypeptide(L)'
;MRRSLAVVGWVLGAVALAACGTTVGDPCTTPDDCGDAVCLNNAYTPGGYCSRQCSRGVADSCPAGSQCIRDGLAHDLDGCFRECNNDSDCRTGYVCRRVKDQQFTVCIGPEGI
;
A
#
# COMPACT_ATOMS: atom_id res chain seq x y z
N MET A 1 35.72 -46.99 26.62
CA MET A 1 34.92 -45.79 26.99
C MET A 1 34.71 -44.97 25.73
N ARG A 2 33.58 -45.15 25.02
CA ARG A 2 33.29 -44.49 23.74
C ARG A 2 32.26 -43.40 24.03
N ARG A 3 32.68 -42.14 23.93
CA ARG A 3 31.89 -40.96 24.29
C ARG A 3 30.77 -40.75 23.27
N SER A 4 29.53 -40.85 23.74
CA SER A 4 28.34 -40.37 23.04
C SER A 4 28.42 -38.86 22.86
N LEU A 5 28.22 -38.37 21.63
CA LEU A 5 27.96 -36.95 21.37
C LEU A 5 26.61 -36.83 20.69
N ALA A 6 25.73 -36.10 21.37
CA ALA A 6 24.36 -35.82 20.98
C ALA A 6 24.33 -34.87 19.77
N VAL A 7 23.55 -35.22 18.76
CA VAL A 7 23.19 -34.31 17.67
C VAL A 7 21.90 -33.61 18.09
N VAL A 8 22.04 -32.47 18.75
CA VAL A 8 20.93 -31.54 18.99
C VAL A 8 20.62 -30.87 17.66
N GLY A 9 19.60 -31.38 16.97
CA GLY A 9 19.10 -30.81 15.72
C GLY A 9 18.38 -29.50 16.00
N TRP A 10 19.03 -28.38 15.67
CA TRP A 10 18.41 -27.06 15.69
C TRP A 10 17.42 -26.95 14.53
N VAL A 11 16.12 -26.96 14.86
CA VAL A 11 15.07 -26.57 13.91
C VAL A 11 15.11 -25.04 13.82
N LEU A 12 15.84 -24.51 12.86
CA LEU A 12 15.76 -23.10 12.45
C LEU A 12 14.42 -22.90 11.74
N GLY A 13 13.38 -22.55 12.52
CA GLY A 13 12.13 -22.03 11.98
C GLY A 13 12.39 -20.65 11.38
N ALA A 14 12.40 -20.56 10.05
CA ALA A 14 12.43 -19.29 9.33
C ALA A 14 11.12 -18.54 9.59
N VAL A 15 11.17 -17.54 10.48
CA VAL A 15 10.10 -16.54 10.60
C VAL A 15 10.09 -15.77 9.29
N ALA A 16 9.07 -15.97 8.46
CA ALA A 16 8.84 -15.16 7.29
C ALA A 16 8.57 -13.73 7.77
N LEU A 17 9.59 -12.87 7.70
CA LEU A 17 9.43 -11.43 7.76
C LEU A 17 8.57 -11.07 6.55
N ALA A 18 7.26 -10.91 6.74
CA ALA A 18 6.41 -10.25 5.76
C ALA A 18 7.07 -8.88 5.53
N ALA A 19 7.67 -8.70 4.36
CA ALA A 19 8.18 -7.40 3.95
C ALA A 19 6.96 -6.49 3.90
N CYS A 20 6.85 -5.59 4.87
CA CYS A 20 5.79 -4.59 4.93
C CYS A 20 5.78 -3.80 3.61
N GLY A 21 4.57 -3.47 3.17
CA GLY A 21 4.32 -3.07 1.81
C GLY A 21 4.87 -1.70 1.46
N THR A 22 5.87 -1.67 0.58
CA THR A 22 6.52 -0.43 0.12
C THR A 22 5.84 0.16 -1.12
N THR A 23 4.80 -0.50 -1.62
CA THR A 23 4.12 -0.19 -2.86
C THR A 23 2.86 0.63 -2.59
N VAL A 24 2.50 1.48 -3.55
CA VAL A 24 1.25 2.24 -3.46
C VAL A 24 0.06 1.28 -3.36
N GLY A 25 -0.74 1.45 -2.30
CA GLY A 25 -1.93 0.66 -2.01
C GLY A 25 -1.72 -0.59 -1.16
N ASP A 26 -0.48 -0.83 -0.70
CA ASP A 26 -0.24 -1.86 0.30
C ASP A 26 -0.90 -1.49 1.65
N PRO A 27 -1.32 -2.51 2.45
CA PRO A 27 -1.83 -2.26 3.79
C PRO A 27 -0.72 -1.74 4.71
N CYS A 28 -1.09 -0.90 5.66
CA CYS A 28 -0.21 -0.40 6.69
C CYS A 28 -0.98 -0.14 7.99
N THR A 29 -0.27 -0.10 9.10
CA THR A 29 -0.80 0.35 10.39
C THR A 29 -0.01 1.54 10.90
N THR A 30 1.30 1.58 10.63
CA THR A 30 2.20 2.67 11.00
C THR A 30 2.95 3.20 9.78
N PRO A 31 3.57 4.40 9.87
CA PRO A 31 4.42 4.91 8.79
C PRO A 31 5.58 3.96 8.41
N ASP A 32 6.15 3.25 9.39
CA ASP A 32 7.29 2.34 9.18
C ASP A 32 6.96 1.18 8.22
N ASP A 33 5.68 0.83 8.08
CA ASP A 33 5.24 -0.22 7.14
C ASP A 33 5.44 0.18 5.68
N CYS A 34 5.50 1.49 5.39
CA CYS A 34 5.52 2.04 4.03
C CYS A 34 6.93 2.47 3.57
N GLY A 35 7.95 2.37 4.43
CA GLY A 35 9.28 2.94 4.15
C GLY A 35 9.21 4.46 3.97
N ASP A 36 9.59 4.96 2.80
CA ASP A 36 9.58 6.41 2.50
C ASP A 36 8.18 6.96 2.13
N ALA A 37 7.15 6.11 2.12
CA ALA A 37 5.76 6.51 1.85
C ALA A 37 4.99 6.91 3.12
N VAL A 38 3.81 7.50 2.93
CA VAL A 38 2.88 7.86 3.98
C VAL A 38 1.87 6.73 4.17
N CYS A 39 1.64 6.32 5.42
CA CYS A 39 0.54 5.43 5.76
C CYS A 39 -0.75 6.23 5.98
N LEU A 40 -1.71 6.10 5.06
CA LEU A 40 -3.04 6.70 5.19
C LEU A 40 -3.96 5.79 5.99
N ASN A 41 -4.45 6.26 7.13
CA ASN A 41 -5.40 5.56 8.00
C ASN A 41 -6.67 6.41 8.21
N ASN A 42 -7.54 6.45 7.22
CA ASN A 42 -8.79 7.22 7.26
C ASN A 42 -9.96 6.42 6.64
N ALA A 43 -11.14 7.06 6.53
CA ALA A 43 -12.37 6.40 6.11
C ALA A 43 -12.31 5.80 4.69
N TYR A 44 -11.54 6.39 3.77
CA TYR A 44 -11.37 5.90 2.41
C TYR A 44 -10.11 5.05 2.22
N THR A 45 -9.36 4.80 3.29
CA THR A 45 -8.22 3.86 3.31
C THR A 45 -8.36 2.82 4.43
N PRO A 46 -9.43 2.00 4.42
CA PRO A 46 -9.67 1.02 5.48
C PRO A 46 -8.53 0.00 5.59
N GLY A 47 -8.05 -0.23 6.81
CA GLY A 47 -6.91 -1.11 7.07
C GLY A 47 -5.59 -0.61 6.45
N GLY A 48 -5.47 0.71 6.31
CA GLY A 48 -4.26 1.41 5.86
C GLY A 48 -4.01 1.36 4.37
N TYR A 49 -3.32 2.38 3.89
CA TYR A 49 -2.92 2.49 2.49
C TYR A 49 -1.60 3.25 2.40
N CYS A 50 -0.54 2.58 1.96
CA CYS A 50 0.71 3.26 1.65
C CYS A 50 0.51 4.14 0.40
N SER A 51 0.76 5.43 0.52
CA SER A 51 0.69 6.42 -0.56
C SER A 51 1.92 7.31 -0.57
N ARG A 52 2.18 7.99 -1.68
CA ARG A 52 3.30 8.92 -1.84
C ARG A 52 2.78 10.28 -2.25
N GLN A 53 3.43 11.33 -1.78
CA GLN A 53 3.15 12.67 -2.27
C GLN A 53 3.55 12.77 -3.73
N CYS A 54 2.73 13.44 -4.53
CA CYS A 54 2.95 13.58 -5.96
C CYS A 54 2.57 14.99 -6.44
N SER A 55 2.77 15.24 -7.73
CA SER A 55 2.36 16.49 -8.37
C SER A 55 1.71 16.16 -9.70
N ARG A 56 0.43 16.54 -9.85
CA ARG A 56 -0.32 16.31 -11.10
C ARG A 56 0.41 16.94 -12.29
N GLY A 57 0.45 16.22 -13.41
CA GLY A 57 1.12 16.66 -14.64
C GLY A 57 2.65 16.48 -14.65
N VAL A 58 3.23 15.97 -13.57
CA VAL A 58 4.65 15.58 -13.53
C VAL A 58 4.75 14.09 -13.86
N ALA A 59 5.48 13.76 -14.93
CA ALA A 59 5.75 12.37 -15.29
C ALA A 59 6.47 11.67 -14.15
N ASP A 60 6.13 10.39 -13.91
CA ASP A 60 6.76 9.53 -12.90
C ASP A 60 6.67 10.04 -11.45
N SER A 61 5.82 11.04 -11.16
CA SER A 61 5.55 11.46 -9.77
C SER A 61 4.87 10.37 -8.95
N CYS A 62 4.26 9.41 -9.64
CA CYS A 62 3.72 8.19 -9.06
C CYS A 62 4.37 6.96 -9.74
N PRO A 63 4.64 5.88 -8.98
CA PRO A 63 5.10 4.62 -9.55
C PRO A 63 4.13 4.07 -10.60
N ALA A 64 4.64 3.24 -11.52
CA ALA A 64 3.82 2.58 -12.53
C ALA A 64 2.61 1.84 -11.91
N GLY A 65 1.45 1.98 -12.55
CA GLY A 65 0.18 1.43 -12.04
C GLY A 65 -0.46 2.27 -10.93
N SER A 66 -0.06 3.53 -10.77
CA SER A 66 -0.70 4.47 -9.85
C SER A 66 -0.84 5.88 -10.43
N GLN A 67 -1.84 6.61 -9.97
CA GLN A 67 -2.18 7.96 -10.42
C GLN A 67 -2.16 8.98 -9.28
N CYS A 68 -1.78 10.21 -9.62
CA CYS A 68 -1.76 11.31 -8.67
C CYS A 68 -3.15 11.92 -8.50
N ILE A 69 -3.74 11.74 -7.32
CA ILE A 69 -5.07 12.24 -6.94
C ILE A 69 -4.94 13.54 -6.17
N ARG A 70 -5.73 14.54 -6.56
CA ARG A 70 -5.84 15.79 -5.81
C ARG A 70 -6.42 15.54 -4.42
N ASP A 71 -5.83 16.14 -3.40
CA ASP A 71 -6.25 15.97 -1.99
C ASP A 71 -6.18 14.51 -1.50
N GLY A 72 -5.35 13.69 -2.17
CA GLY A 72 -5.25 12.26 -1.92
C GLY A 72 -4.55 11.90 -0.60
N LEU A 73 -3.68 12.77 -0.08
CA LEU A 73 -3.05 12.59 1.24
C LEU A 73 -3.74 13.41 2.33
N ALA A 74 -4.02 14.67 2.03
CA ALA A 74 -4.69 15.63 2.90
C ALA A 74 -5.17 16.82 2.06
N HIS A 75 -5.84 17.80 2.68
CA HIS A 75 -6.19 19.04 2.01
C HIS A 75 -4.95 19.72 1.41
N ASP A 76 -5.02 20.04 0.11
CA ASP A 76 -3.95 20.60 -0.71
C ASP A 76 -2.70 19.71 -0.84
N LEU A 77 -2.78 18.43 -0.46
CA LEU A 77 -1.71 17.45 -0.62
C LEU A 77 -2.16 16.29 -1.51
N ASP A 78 -1.66 16.30 -2.74
CA ASP A 78 -1.90 15.25 -3.73
C ASP A 78 -1.20 13.93 -3.33
N GLY A 79 -1.84 12.79 -3.64
CA GLY A 79 -1.35 11.46 -3.28
C GLY A 79 -1.47 10.44 -4.39
N CYS A 80 -0.54 9.48 -4.44
CA CYS A 80 -0.59 8.38 -5.40
C CYS A 80 -1.59 7.29 -4.96
N PHE A 81 -2.45 6.86 -5.87
CA PHE A 81 -3.36 5.75 -5.69
C PHE A 81 -3.25 4.76 -6.84
N ARG A 82 -3.24 3.47 -6.50
CA ARG A 82 -3.18 2.35 -7.42
C ARG A 82 -4.37 2.36 -8.38
N GLU A 83 -4.06 2.26 -9.67
CA GLU A 83 -5.02 2.13 -10.76
C GLU A 83 -5.75 0.79 -10.70
N CYS A 84 -6.96 0.76 -11.25
CA CYS A 84 -7.77 -0.45 -11.38
C CYS A 84 -8.68 -0.34 -12.60
N ASN A 85 -9.14 -1.49 -13.09
CA ASN A 85 -10.18 -1.60 -14.11
C ASN A 85 -11.51 -2.05 -13.50
N ASN A 86 -11.47 -2.88 -12.45
CA ASN A 86 -12.64 -3.38 -11.75
C ASN A 86 -12.31 -3.69 -10.27
N ASP A 87 -13.34 -3.96 -9.46
CA ASP A 87 -13.18 -4.17 -8.01
C ASP A 87 -12.25 -5.33 -7.65
N SER A 88 -12.11 -6.35 -8.49
CA SER A 88 -11.23 -7.50 -8.22
C SER A 88 -9.74 -7.18 -8.35
N ASP A 89 -9.40 -6.03 -8.96
CA ASP A 89 -8.02 -5.52 -8.99
C ASP A 89 -7.61 -4.93 -7.64
N CYS A 90 -8.59 -4.62 -6.78
CA CYS A 90 -8.40 -3.97 -5.50
C CYS A 90 -8.33 -4.97 -4.35
N ARG A 91 -7.59 -4.59 -3.29
CA ARG A 91 -7.51 -5.37 -2.05
C ARG A 91 -8.90 -5.44 -1.39
N THR A 92 -9.19 -6.53 -0.69
CA THR A 92 -10.41 -6.66 0.13
C THR A 92 -10.64 -5.40 0.99
N GLY A 93 -11.85 -4.86 0.91
CA GLY A 93 -12.23 -3.60 1.58
C GLY A 93 -12.09 -2.35 0.69
N TYR A 94 -11.59 -2.51 -0.54
CA TYR A 94 -11.47 -1.45 -1.54
C TYR A 94 -12.32 -1.77 -2.77
N VAL A 95 -12.70 -0.71 -3.47
CA VAL A 95 -13.48 -0.75 -4.70
C VAL A 95 -12.80 0.11 -5.77
N CYS A 96 -13.03 -0.24 -7.03
CA CYS A 96 -12.49 0.48 -8.15
C CYS A 96 -13.41 1.65 -8.50
N ARG A 97 -12.95 2.88 -8.21
CA ARG A 97 -13.80 4.07 -8.31
C ARG A 97 -13.18 5.11 -9.23
N ARG A 98 -14.04 5.73 -10.04
CA ARG A 98 -13.67 6.81 -10.95
C ARG A 98 -13.49 8.10 -10.15
N VAL A 99 -12.33 8.74 -10.31
CA VAL A 99 -12.07 10.08 -9.80
C VAL A 99 -12.75 11.09 -10.72
N LYS A 100 -13.81 11.75 -10.25
CA LYS A 100 -14.72 12.56 -11.08
C LYS A 100 -13.98 13.61 -11.92
N ASP A 101 -13.00 14.29 -11.33
CA ASP A 101 -12.29 15.40 -11.96
C ASP A 101 -11.12 14.97 -12.84
N GLN A 102 -10.66 13.71 -12.75
CA GLN A 102 -9.45 13.23 -13.41
C GLN A 102 -9.67 12.04 -14.35
N GLN A 103 -10.89 11.51 -14.40
CA GLN A 103 -11.38 10.51 -15.37
C GLN A 103 -10.68 9.14 -15.38
N PHE A 104 -9.75 8.87 -14.47
CA PHE A 104 -9.19 7.54 -14.22
C PHE A 104 -9.87 6.85 -13.04
N THR A 105 -9.62 5.55 -12.89
CA THR A 105 -10.14 4.71 -11.81
C THR A 105 -9.02 4.24 -10.90
N VAL A 106 -9.26 4.28 -9.58
CA VAL A 106 -8.30 3.83 -8.56
C VAL A 106 -8.96 2.99 -7.48
N CYS A 107 -8.14 2.23 -6.76
CA CYS A 107 -8.55 1.51 -5.57
C CYS A 107 -8.64 2.45 -4.36
N ILE A 108 -9.86 2.67 -3.88
CA ILE A 108 -10.16 3.41 -2.65
C ILE A 108 -11.22 2.66 -1.84
N GLY A 109 -11.36 2.99 -0.55
CA GLY A 109 -12.43 2.50 0.29
C GLY A 109 -13.81 2.90 -0.25
N PRO A 110 -14.87 2.14 0.11
CA PRO A 110 -16.22 2.33 -0.44
C PRO A 110 -16.81 3.72 -0.18
N GLU A 111 -16.36 4.40 0.88
CA GLU A 111 -16.74 5.77 1.24
C GLU A 111 -16.27 6.80 0.21
N GLY A 112 -15.14 6.54 -0.45
CA GLY A 112 -14.52 7.47 -1.40
C GLY A 112 -13.79 8.65 -0.76
N ILE A 113 -12.94 9.30 -1.56
CA ILE A 113 -12.30 10.60 -1.25
C ILE A 113 -13.31 11.74 -1.38
#